data_AF-M9YE66-F1
#
_entry.id   AF-M9YE66-F1
#
_cell.length_a   1.000
_cell.length_b   1.000
_cell.length_c   1.000
_cell.angle_alpha   90.00
_cell.angle_beta   90.00
_cell.angle_gamma   90.00
#
_symmetry.space_group_name_H-M   'P 1'
#
loop_
_entity.id
_entity.type
_entity.pdbx_description
1 polymer ?
#
loop_
_entity_poly.entity_id
_entity_poly.type
_entity_poly.pdbx_seq_one_letter_code
_entity_poly.pdbx_strand_id
1 'polypeptide(L)'
;MPTLRKPGFRLALFATLLAFAVVLLGAYTRLTHAGLGCPDWPGCYGFLAVPSGEAQLAHAERRFPDAPVEAEKGWNEMIHRYFAGSLGLLILALALQALRRRTDAGQPRGLPLALLGVVVAQALFGMWTVTLKLWPQVVVAHLLGGMTTLALLFLLALRLAGRIPALPAPAPGLRLLAGAALALSVGQIALGGWVSSNYAAVACLDLPTCHGQWWPQGMDFANAFHLTQAIGPNYLGGMLDGPARTAIHLSHRLGALAVALTLAALAWRLWRHGLGRFAALLLAALLLQIGLGVGNVLWQLPLPLAVAHNGGAALLLLSLVLVNYRLRVRPARDFDGSRAPAWESRTGRSASADLG
;
A
#
# COMPACT_ATOMS: atom_id res chain seq x y z
N MET A 1 28.29 1.54 21.19
CA MET A 1 27.68 0.60 20.21
C MET A 1 27.41 1.36 18.93
N PRO A 2 28.03 1.01 17.79
CA PRO A 2 27.77 1.72 16.53
C PRO A 2 26.27 1.63 16.23
N THR A 3 25.67 2.74 15.83
CA THR A 3 24.24 2.80 15.55
C THR A 3 23.92 1.82 14.41
N LEU A 4 23.20 0.73 14.72
CA LEU A 4 22.69 -0.25 13.73
C LEU A 4 21.92 0.40 12.55
N ARG A 5 21.46 1.64 12.73
CA ARG A 5 20.69 2.42 11.75
C ARG A 5 21.63 3.02 10.70
N LYS A 6 21.36 2.73 9.44
CA LYS A 6 22.03 3.32 8.28
C LYS A 6 21.51 4.74 7.98
N PRO A 7 22.32 5.59 7.33
CA PRO A 7 21.87 6.89 6.84
C PRO A 7 20.59 6.77 6.01
N GLY A 8 19.65 7.71 6.23
CA GLY A 8 18.35 7.72 5.56
C GLY A 8 17.22 7.04 6.33
N PHE A 9 17.50 6.32 7.42
CA PHE A 9 16.45 5.66 8.21
C PHE A 9 15.34 6.61 8.68
N ARG A 10 15.70 7.76 9.28
CA ARG A 10 14.73 8.73 9.79
C ARG A 10 13.86 9.31 8.66
N LEU A 11 14.48 9.59 7.51
CA LEU A 11 13.81 10.10 6.33
C LEU A 11 12.83 9.06 5.74
N ALA A 12 13.26 7.80 5.64
CA ALA A 12 12.40 6.70 5.17
C ALA A 12 11.23 6.44 6.13
N LEU A 13 11.46 6.52 7.45
CA LEU A 13 10.40 6.40 8.45
C LEU A 13 9.39 7.54 8.33
N PHE A 14 9.86 8.79 8.24
CA PHE A 14 8.98 9.94 8.04
C PHE A 14 8.19 9.84 6.73
N ALA A 15 8.84 9.46 5.62
CA ALA A 15 8.18 9.22 4.35
C ALA A 15 7.14 8.08 4.44
N THR A 16 7.40 7.04 5.24
CA THR A 16 6.42 5.95 5.47
C THR A 16 5.18 6.47 6.20
N LEU A 17 5.35 7.30 7.24
CA LEU A 17 4.23 7.92 7.97
C LEU A 17 3.43 8.87 7.09
N LEU A 18 4.13 9.68 6.29
CA LEU A 18 3.48 10.57 5.32
C LEU A 18 2.72 9.76 4.25
N ALA A 19 3.30 8.68 3.73
CA ALA A 19 2.62 7.80 2.79
C ALA A 19 1.36 7.16 3.39
N PHE A 20 1.39 6.80 4.67
CA PHE A 20 0.21 6.32 5.37
C PHE A 20 -0.88 7.41 5.44
N ALA A 21 -0.51 8.66 5.76
CA ALA A 21 -1.43 9.80 5.74
C ALA A 21 -1.98 10.07 4.32
N VAL A 22 -1.16 9.98 3.29
CA VAL A 22 -1.57 10.11 1.88
C VAL A 22 -2.62 9.06 1.51
N VAL A 23 -2.45 7.81 1.93
CA VAL A 23 -3.45 6.73 1.71
C VAL A 23 -4.78 7.07 2.38
N LEU A 24 -4.76 7.55 3.63
CA LEU A 24 -5.99 7.97 4.33
C LEU A 24 -6.67 9.16 3.66
N LEU A 25 -5.89 10.18 3.28
CA LEU A 25 -6.40 11.34 2.55
C LEU A 25 -7.00 10.92 1.20
N GLY A 26 -6.36 10.01 0.47
CA GLY A 26 -6.89 9.51 -0.80
C GLY A 26 -8.22 8.77 -0.63
N ALA A 27 -8.34 7.94 0.42
CA ALA A 27 -9.60 7.32 0.79
C ALA A 27 -10.67 8.37 1.15
N TYR A 28 -10.32 9.40 1.92
CA TYR A 28 -11.20 10.50 2.27
C TYR A 28 -11.69 11.28 1.04
N THR A 29 -10.80 11.70 0.14
CA THR A 29 -11.14 12.39 -1.12
C THR A 29 -12.11 11.55 -1.97
N ARG A 30 -11.88 10.22 -2.05
CA ARG A 30 -12.80 9.33 -2.79
C ARG A 30 -14.18 9.22 -2.13
N LEU A 31 -14.21 9.00 -0.82
CA LEU A 31 -15.44 8.76 -0.06
C LEU A 31 -16.28 10.02 0.15
N THR A 32 -15.68 11.21 0.06
CA THR A 32 -16.38 12.52 0.00
C THR A 32 -16.74 12.94 -1.43
N HIS A 33 -16.53 12.06 -2.41
CA HIS A 33 -16.82 12.31 -3.83
C HIS A 33 -16.07 13.51 -4.42
N ALA A 34 -14.91 13.83 -3.84
CA ALA A 34 -14.06 14.93 -4.24
C ALA A 34 -13.04 14.55 -5.33
N GLY A 35 -13.07 13.33 -5.87
CA GLY A 35 -12.10 12.88 -6.89
C GLY A 35 -12.23 13.55 -8.27
N LEU A 36 -13.24 14.41 -8.45
CA LEU A 36 -13.43 15.33 -9.58
C LEU A 36 -13.74 16.75 -9.08
N GLY A 37 -13.28 17.10 -7.87
CA GLY A 37 -13.50 18.42 -7.27
C GLY A 37 -12.67 19.51 -7.95
N CYS A 38 -11.59 19.13 -8.62
CA CYS A 38 -10.80 19.96 -9.51
C CYS A 38 -10.85 19.38 -10.93
N PRO A 39 -11.31 20.12 -11.96
CA PRO A 39 -11.48 19.60 -13.32
C PRO A 39 -10.18 19.40 -14.10
N ASP A 40 -9.06 19.89 -13.55
CA ASP A 40 -7.73 19.87 -14.13
C ASP A 40 -6.68 19.29 -13.17
N TRP A 41 -5.50 19.03 -13.71
CA TRP A 41 -4.33 18.55 -12.97
C TRP A 41 -3.07 19.19 -13.56
N PRO A 42 -2.09 19.63 -12.76
CA PRO A 42 -1.96 19.47 -11.30
C PRO A 42 -2.70 20.53 -10.47
N GLY A 43 -3.27 21.55 -11.12
CA GLY A 43 -3.99 22.65 -10.47
C GLY A 43 -5.47 22.34 -10.15
N CYS A 44 -6.18 23.36 -9.69
CA CYS A 44 -7.62 23.38 -9.49
C CYS A 44 -8.19 24.63 -10.16
N TYR A 45 -9.00 24.43 -11.19
CA TYR A 45 -9.55 25.50 -12.03
C TYR A 45 -8.47 26.40 -12.66
N GLY A 46 -7.32 25.84 -13.01
CA GLY A 46 -6.17 26.59 -13.55
C GLY A 46 -5.30 27.28 -12.50
N PHE A 47 -5.62 27.14 -11.21
CA PHE A 47 -4.87 27.73 -10.10
C PHE A 47 -4.13 26.67 -9.27
N LEU A 48 -3.12 27.08 -8.52
CA LEU A 48 -2.44 26.16 -7.57
C LEU A 48 -3.21 25.99 -6.26
N ALA A 49 -4.29 26.73 -6.02
CA ALA A 49 -5.20 26.63 -4.87
C ALA A 49 -6.64 26.73 -5.36
N VAL A 50 -7.61 26.35 -4.53
CA VAL A 50 -9.03 26.44 -4.90
C VAL A 50 -9.42 27.92 -5.08
N PRO A 51 -10.06 28.29 -6.21
CA PRO A 51 -10.47 29.68 -6.46
C PRO A 51 -11.48 30.15 -5.41
N SER A 52 -11.33 31.38 -4.94
CA SER A 52 -12.20 31.96 -3.90
C SER A 52 -12.60 33.42 -4.14
N GLY A 53 -11.78 34.19 -4.86
CA GLY A 53 -12.11 35.58 -5.23
C GLY A 53 -13.00 35.66 -6.47
N GLU A 54 -13.81 36.73 -6.58
CA GLU A 54 -14.73 36.94 -7.71
C GLU A 54 -14.06 36.78 -9.08
N ALA A 55 -12.89 37.39 -9.27
CA ALA A 55 -12.14 37.28 -10.53
C ALA A 55 -11.68 35.85 -10.83
N GLN A 56 -11.33 35.07 -9.80
CA GLN A 56 -10.93 33.67 -9.94
C GLN A 56 -12.12 32.77 -10.24
N LEU A 57 -13.26 33.01 -9.58
CA LEU A 57 -14.50 32.29 -9.83
C LEU A 57 -15.00 32.56 -11.26
N ALA A 58 -15.00 33.82 -11.70
CA ALA A 58 -15.33 34.19 -13.07
C ALA A 58 -14.35 33.59 -14.10
N HIS A 59 -13.07 33.40 -13.74
CA HIS A 59 -12.13 32.65 -14.60
C HIS A 59 -12.50 31.17 -14.66
N ALA A 60 -12.77 30.54 -13.51
CA ALA A 60 -13.13 29.14 -13.39
C ALA A 60 -14.40 28.81 -14.21
N GLU A 61 -15.46 29.60 -14.05
CA GLU A 61 -16.73 29.44 -14.78
C GLU A 61 -16.55 29.57 -16.29
N ARG A 62 -15.74 30.53 -16.77
CA ARG A 62 -15.46 30.68 -18.20
C ARG A 62 -14.63 29.53 -18.77
N ARG A 63 -13.67 29.01 -17.99
CA ARG A 63 -12.71 27.98 -18.43
C ARG A 63 -13.31 26.57 -18.37
N PHE A 64 -14.18 26.32 -17.39
CA PHE A 64 -14.78 25.03 -17.06
C PHE A 64 -16.30 25.18 -16.82
N PRO A 65 -17.08 25.51 -17.87
CA PRO A 65 -18.51 25.83 -17.74
C PRO A 65 -19.35 24.66 -17.20
N ASP A 66 -18.92 23.41 -17.44
CA ASP A 66 -19.63 22.20 -17.03
C ASP A 66 -19.22 21.69 -15.63
N ALA A 67 -18.35 22.40 -14.92
CA ALA A 67 -17.82 22.00 -13.62
C ALA A 67 -17.86 23.19 -12.64
N PRO A 68 -19.00 23.52 -12.03
CA PRO A 68 -19.07 24.63 -11.08
C PRO A 68 -18.12 24.41 -9.90
N VAL A 69 -17.62 25.50 -9.32
CA VAL A 69 -16.64 25.44 -8.22
C VAL A 69 -17.31 24.91 -6.95
N GLU A 70 -16.94 23.69 -6.55
CA GLU A 70 -17.29 23.11 -5.26
C GLU A 70 -16.10 23.20 -4.31
N ALA A 71 -15.98 24.32 -3.59
CA ALA A 71 -14.75 24.65 -2.86
C ALA A 71 -14.30 23.57 -1.86
N GLU A 72 -15.23 22.95 -1.14
CA GLU A 72 -14.93 21.87 -0.20
C GLU A 72 -14.32 20.65 -0.89
N LYS A 73 -14.90 20.20 -2.00
CA LYS A 73 -14.37 19.08 -2.80
C LYS A 73 -13.02 19.44 -3.41
N GLY A 74 -12.88 20.65 -3.94
CA GLY A 74 -11.61 21.15 -4.47
C GLY A 74 -10.50 21.11 -3.40
N TRP A 75 -10.80 21.52 -2.17
CA TRP A 75 -9.81 21.49 -1.08
C TRP A 75 -9.48 20.06 -0.65
N ASN A 76 -10.47 19.17 -0.54
CA ASN A 76 -10.24 17.76 -0.24
C ASN A 76 -9.31 17.10 -1.26
N GLU A 77 -9.42 17.47 -2.54
CA GLU A 77 -8.54 16.97 -3.58
C GLU A 77 -7.15 17.62 -3.54
N MET A 78 -7.07 18.95 -3.42
CA MET A 78 -5.79 19.68 -3.40
C MET A 78 -4.93 19.34 -2.19
N ILE A 79 -5.53 19.18 -1.00
CA ILE A 79 -4.80 18.75 0.21
C ILE A 79 -4.13 17.40 -0.02
N HIS A 80 -4.86 16.43 -0.59
CA HIS A 80 -4.30 15.14 -0.94
C HIS A 80 -3.13 15.28 -1.96
N ARG A 81 -3.31 16.09 -3.00
CA ARG A 81 -2.27 16.36 -4.01
C ARG A 81 -1.00 16.98 -3.42
N TYR A 82 -1.10 17.93 -2.49
CA TYR A 82 0.08 18.53 -1.84
C TYR A 82 0.83 17.52 -0.98
N PHE A 83 0.10 16.70 -0.21
CA PHE A 83 0.71 15.64 0.60
C PHE A 83 1.41 14.61 -0.30
N ALA A 84 0.79 14.19 -1.40
CA ALA A 84 1.38 13.29 -2.38
C ALA A 84 2.62 13.92 -3.08
N GLY A 85 2.56 15.20 -3.45
CA GLY A 85 3.69 15.92 -4.04
C GLY A 85 4.88 16.03 -3.08
N SER A 86 4.63 16.37 -1.81
CA SER A 86 5.67 16.41 -0.78
C SER A 86 6.29 15.03 -0.53
N LEU A 87 5.49 13.95 -0.55
CA LEU A 87 5.98 12.58 -0.49
C LEU A 87 6.90 12.25 -1.69
N GLY A 88 6.53 12.68 -2.89
CA GLY A 88 7.36 12.54 -4.10
C GLY A 88 8.74 13.19 -3.92
N LEU A 89 8.80 14.40 -3.35
CA LEU A 89 10.07 15.08 -3.04
C LEU A 89 10.91 14.32 -2.01
N LEU A 90 10.29 13.73 -0.98
CA LEU A 90 11.01 12.91 0.00
C LEU A 90 11.56 11.62 -0.62
N ILE A 91 10.80 10.98 -1.52
CA ILE A 91 11.25 9.79 -2.25
C ILE A 91 12.43 10.15 -3.17
N LEU A 92 12.37 11.30 -3.85
CA LEU A 92 13.49 11.82 -4.63
C LEU A 92 14.73 12.05 -3.75
N ALA A 93 14.57 12.68 -2.59
CA ALA A 93 15.66 12.89 -1.64
C ALA A 93 16.28 11.56 -1.16
N LEU A 94 15.46 10.53 -0.89
CA LEU A 94 15.93 9.18 -0.55
C LEU A 94 16.71 8.54 -1.70
N ALA A 95 16.24 8.67 -2.94
CA ALA A 95 16.92 8.16 -4.13
C ALA A 95 18.28 8.85 -4.34
N LEU A 96 18.33 10.18 -4.28
CA LEU A 96 19.56 10.96 -4.39
C LEU A 96 20.55 10.61 -3.28
N GLN A 97 20.07 10.45 -2.04
CA GLN A 97 20.92 10.02 -0.93
C GLN A 97 21.49 8.62 -1.15
N ALA A 98 20.69 7.67 -1.64
CA ALA A 98 21.14 6.32 -1.96
C ALA A 98 22.20 6.30 -3.07
N LEU A 99 22.08 7.19 -4.06
CA LEU A 99 23.08 7.37 -5.12
C LEU A 99 24.36 8.01 -4.61
N ARG A 100 24.28 9.05 -3.76
CA ARG A 100 25.46 9.69 -3.14
C ARG A 100 26.23 8.74 -2.24
N ARG A 101 25.52 7.85 -1.55
CA ARG A 101 26.10 6.84 -0.64
C ARG A 101 26.28 5.48 -1.30
N ARG A 102 26.42 5.44 -2.63
CA ARG A 102 26.58 4.20 -3.40
C ARG A 102 27.90 3.47 -3.14
N THR A 103 28.84 4.04 -2.41
CA THR A 103 30.08 3.35 -2.02
C THR A 103 29.96 2.68 -0.65
N ASP A 104 28.95 3.05 0.15
CA ASP A 104 28.74 2.53 1.50
C ASP A 104 28.28 1.05 1.43
N ALA A 105 28.95 0.19 2.20
CA ALA A 105 28.67 -1.25 2.21
C ALA A 105 27.25 -1.54 2.73
N GLY A 106 26.49 -2.34 1.97
CA GLY A 106 25.13 -2.75 2.32
C GLY A 106 24.06 -1.64 2.26
N GLN A 107 24.35 -0.46 1.69
CA GLN A 107 23.34 0.57 1.43
C GLN A 107 22.36 0.07 0.35
N PRO A 108 21.03 0.07 0.57
CA PRO A 108 20.07 -0.34 -0.44
C PRO A 108 19.98 0.70 -1.57
N ARG A 109 20.33 0.32 -2.81
CA ARG A 109 20.35 1.23 -3.98
C ARG A 109 19.15 1.03 -4.90
N GLY A 110 18.84 -0.22 -5.24
CA GLY A 110 17.74 -0.54 -6.16
C GLY A 110 16.37 -0.15 -5.61
N LEU A 111 16.14 -0.29 -4.30
CA LEU A 111 14.83 -0.03 -3.70
C LEU A 111 14.43 1.46 -3.72
N PRO A 112 15.29 2.43 -3.32
CA PRO A 112 14.99 3.86 -3.49
C PRO A 112 14.76 4.29 -4.95
N LEU A 113 15.52 3.73 -5.90
CA LEU A 113 15.32 4.03 -7.32
C LEU A 113 14.01 3.45 -7.88
N ALA A 114 13.67 2.22 -7.47
CA ALA A 114 12.37 1.62 -7.81
C ALA A 114 11.21 2.43 -7.22
N LEU A 115 11.33 2.90 -5.97
CA LEU A 115 10.35 3.80 -5.34
C LEU A 115 10.15 5.09 -6.15
N LEU A 116 11.22 5.67 -6.70
CA LEU A 116 11.13 6.84 -7.57
C LEU A 116 10.33 6.53 -8.85
N GLY A 117 10.59 5.39 -9.49
CA GLY A 117 9.79 4.95 -10.65
C GLY A 117 8.32 4.74 -10.30
N VAL A 118 8.03 4.10 -9.17
CA VAL A 118 6.66 3.86 -8.69
C VAL A 118 5.93 5.17 -8.40
N VAL A 119 6.56 6.16 -7.74
CA VAL A 119 5.89 7.42 -7.42
C VAL A 119 5.62 8.27 -8.66
N VAL A 120 6.49 8.21 -9.68
CA VAL A 120 6.23 8.84 -10.99
C VAL A 120 5.02 8.20 -11.66
N ALA A 121 4.97 6.86 -11.71
CA ALA A 121 3.79 6.16 -12.23
C ALA A 121 2.52 6.49 -11.43
N GLN A 122 2.62 6.63 -10.11
CA GLN A 122 1.50 7.03 -9.25
C GLN A 122 0.99 8.44 -9.54
N ALA A 123 1.89 9.40 -9.82
CA ALA A 123 1.49 10.73 -10.24
C ALA A 123 0.71 10.69 -11.57
N LEU A 124 1.15 9.86 -12.52
CA LEU A 124 0.41 9.65 -13.78
C LEU A 124 -0.96 9.01 -13.55
N PHE A 125 -1.04 7.96 -12.73
CA PHE A 125 -2.34 7.34 -12.40
C PHE A 125 -3.26 8.32 -11.65
N GLY A 126 -2.73 9.16 -10.75
CA GLY A 126 -3.51 10.19 -10.07
C GLY A 126 -3.97 11.32 -10.98
N MET A 127 -3.18 11.68 -12.00
CA MET A 127 -3.64 12.57 -13.08
C MET A 127 -4.77 11.89 -13.87
N TRP A 128 -4.61 10.61 -14.22
CA TRP A 128 -5.61 9.86 -14.98
C TRP A 128 -6.90 9.59 -14.21
N THR A 129 -6.90 9.55 -12.88
CA THR A 129 -8.18 9.47 -12.14
C THR A 129 -9.06 10.69 -12.41
N VAL A 130 -8.47 11.86 -12.69
CA VAL A 130 -9.21 13.08 -13.04
C VAL A 130 -9.48 13.14 -14.54
N THR A 131 -8.44 13.03 -15.37
CA THR A 131 -8.57 13.22 -16.83
C THR A 131 -9.35 12.10 -17.51
N LEU A 132 -9.40 10.90 -16.93
CA LEU A 132 -10.24 9.78 -17.38
C LEU A 132 -11.51 9.61 -16.54
N LYS A 133 -11.95 10.69 -15.86
CA LYS A 133 -13.23 10.80 -15.15
C LYS A 133 -13.54 9.61 -14.23
N LEU A 134 -12.57 9.24 -13.39
CA LEU A 134 -12.63 8.15 -12.41
C LEU A 134 -12.85 6.75 -12.99
N TRP A 135 -12.36 6.50 -14.21
CA TRP A 135 -12.40 5.16 -14.83
C TRP A 135 -11.92 4.07 -13.83
N PRO A 136 -12.76 3.06 -13.48
CA PRO A 136 -12.56 2.23 -12.29
C PRO A 136 -11.19 1.54 -12.20
N GLN A 137 -10.66 1.10 -13.33
CA GLN A 137 -9.40 0.41 -13.52
C GLN A 137 -8.23 1.29 -13.06
N VAL A 138 -8.25 2.57 -13.46
CA VAL A 138 -7.23 3.56 -13.10
C VAL A 138 -7.31 3.91 -11.63
N VAL A 139 -8.53 4.02 -11.08
CA VAL A 139 -8.71 4.27 -9.64
C VAL A 139 -8.15 3.11 -8.80
N VAL A 140 -8.42 1.86 -9.20
CA VAL A 140 -7.85 0.68 -8.51
C VAL A 140 -6.34 0.58 -8.68
N ALA A 141 -5.82 0.84 -9.89
CA ALA A 141 -4.38 0.86 -10.15
C ALA A 141 -3.68 1.96 -9.32
N HIS A 142 -4.30 3.13 -9.19
CA HIS A 142 -3.82 4.21 -8.35
C HIS A 142 -3.75 3.76 -6.88
N LEU A 143 -4.83 3.21 -6.32
CA LEU A 143 -4.86 2.66 -4.96
C LEU A 143 -3.74 1.62 -4.73
N LEU A 144 -3.60 0.65 -5.63
CA LEU A 144 -2.60 -0.41 -5.52
C LEU A 144 -1.18 0.13 -5.55
N GLY A 145 -0.90 1.12 -6.40
CA GLY A 145 0.42 1.76 -6.42
C GLY A 145 0.68 2.63 -5.18
N GLY A 146 -0.34 3.24 -4.58
CA GLY A 146 -0.24 3.95 -3.29
C GLY A 146 0.13 3.00 -2.15
N MET A 147 -0.59 1.88 -2.05
CA MET A 147 -0.29 0.80 -1.10
C MET A 147 1.09 0.18 -1.33
N THR A 148 1.50 0.02 -2.58
CA THR A 148 2.84 -0.43 -2.97
C THR A 148 3.91 0.56 -2.52
N THR A 149 3.69 1.86 -2.74
CA THR A 149 4.62 2.93 -2.30
C THR A 149 4.81 2.89 -0.79
N LEU A 150 3.72 2.79 -0.03
CA LEU A 150 3.74 2.65 1.42
C LEU A 150 4.51 1.39 1.86
N ALA A 151 4.22 0.23 1.27
CA ALA A 151 4.89 -1.04 1.59
C ALA A 151 6.39 -1.00 1.29
N LEU A 152 6.80 -0.41 0.16
CA LEU A 152 8.20 -0.29 -0.24
C LEU A 152 8.98 0.72 0.61
N LEU A 153 8.35 1.85 1.00
CA LEU A 153 8.93 2.80 1.96
C LEU A 153 9.15 2.15 3.32
N PHE A 154 8.16 1.41 3.81
CA PHE A 154 8.30 0.65 5.06
C PHE A 154 9.40 -0.41 4.95
N LEU A 155 9.46 -1.16 3.85
CA LEU A 155 10.54 -2.12 3.60
C LEU A 155 11.92 -1.44 3.58
N LEU A 156 12.03 -0.25 2.98
CA LEU A 156 13.25 0.54 3.00
C LEU A 156 13.62 0.94 4.43
N ALA A 157 12.66 1.41 5.22
CA ALA A 157 12.88 1.74 6.63
C ALA A 157 13.35 0.52 7.44
N LEU A 158 12.78 -0.67 7.21
CA LEU A 158 13.23 -1.92 7.85
C LEU A 158 14.67 -2.28 7.48
N ARG A 159 15.04 -2.17 6.19
CA ARG A 159 16.41 -2.45 5.71
C ARG A 159 17.43 -1.45 6.24
N LEU A 160 17.06 -0.17 6.35
CA LEU A 160 17.92 0.88 6.90
C LEU A 160 18.01 0.81 8.43
N ALA A 161 16.99 0.27 9.12
CA ALA A 161 17.04 0.08 10.56
C ALA A 161 18.07 -0.96 10.98
N GLY A 162 18.25 -2.03 10.18
CA GLY A 162 19.22 -3.10 10.45
C GLY A 162 18.93 -3.98 11.67
N ARG A 163 17.74 -3.84 12.28
CA ARG A 163 17.41 -4.48 13.58
C ARG A 163 16.65 -5.79 13.51
N ILE A 164 16.12 -6.15 12.34
CA ILE A 164 15.28 -7.36 12.18
C ILE A 164 16.06 -8.40 11.37
N PRO A 165 16.73 -9.36 12.02
CA PRO A 165 17.50 -10.38 11.33
C PRO A 165 16.57 -11.30 10.54
N ALA A 166 17.08 -11.85 9.45
CA ALA A 166 16.42 -12.92 8.72
C ALA A 166 16.34 -14.18 9.60
N LEU A 167 15.33 -15.04 9.40
CA LEU A 167 15.30 -16.33 10.10
C LEU A 167 16.39 -17.23 9.49
N PRO A 168 17.21 -17.95 10.28
CA PRO A 168 18.33 -18.73 9.72
C PRO A 168 17.89 -19.81 8.73
N ALA A 169 16.86 -20.60 9.09
CA ALA A 169 16.32 -21.67 8.26
C ALA A 169 14.78 -21.73 8.38
N PRO A 170 14.06 -20.77 7.78
CA PRO A 170 12.60 -20.79 7.76
C PRO A 170 12.09 -22.00 6.97
N ALA A 171 11.12 -22.72 7.55
CA ALA A 171 10.45 -23.82 6.86
C ALA A 171 9.89 -23.33 5.49
N PRO A 172 10.15 -24.03 4.36
CA PRO A 172 9.71 -23.60 3.04
C PRO A 172 8.20 -23.36 2.96
N GLY A 173 7.40 -24.24 3.58
CA GLY A 173 5.95 -24.12 3.63
C GLY A 173 5.44 -22.90 4.42
N LEU A 174 6.21 -22.40 5.40
CA LEU A 174 5.87 -21.16 6.12
C LEU A 174 6.11 -19.93 5.25
N ARG A 175 7.21 -19.92 4.48
CA ARG A 175 7.51 -18.84 3.53
C ARG A 175 6.51 -18.77 2.40
N LEU A 176 6.17 -19.93 1.81
CA LEU A 176 5.16 -20.00 0.76
C LEU A 176 3.81 -19.48 1.27
N LEU A 177 3.40 -19.88 2.47
CA LEU A 177 2.17 -19.39 3.08
C LEU A 177 2.21 -17.89 3.35
N ALA A 178 3.33 -17.35 3.84
CA ALA A 178 3.48 -15.90 4.06
C ALA A 178 3.44 -15.10 2.75
N GLY A 179 4.02 -15.62 1.68
CA GLY A 179 3.95 -15.04 0.34
C GLY A 179 2.54 -15.09 -0.24
N ALA A 180 1.86 -16.24 -0.11
CA ALA A 180 0.47 -16.40 -0.52
C ALA A 180 -0.47 -15.48 0.26
N ALA A 181 -0.29 -15.35 1.58
CA ALA A 181 -1.07 -14.43 2.41
C ALA A 181 -0.89 -12.96 1.97
N LEU A 182 0.33 -12.56 1.61
CA LEU A 182 0.59 -11.24 1.05
C LEU A 182 -0.12 -11.04 -0.29
N ALA A 183 0.01 -11.99 -1.22
CA ALA A 183 -0.62 -11.93 -2.54
C ALA A 183 -2.16 -11.87 -2.45
N LEU A 184 -2.76 -12.73 -1.62
CA LEU A 184 -4.20 -12.73 -1.37
C LEU A 184 -4.68 -11.43 -0.75
N SER A 185 -3.92 -10.85 0.20
CA SER A 185 -4.27 -9.56 0.79
C SER A 185 -4.19 -8.41 -0.22
N VAL A 186 -3.23 -8.44 -1.15
CA VAL A 186 -3.16 -7.49 -2.27
C VAL A 186 -4.38 -7.65 -3.19
N GLY A 187 -4.77 -8.89 -3.52
CA GLY A 187 -5.99 -9.17 -4.28
C GLY A 187 -7.24 -8.65 -3.57
N GLN A 188 -7.32 -8.79 -2.25
CA GLN A 188 -8.42 -8.28 -1.45
C GLN A 188 -8.47 -6.75 -1.39
N ILE A 189 -7.31 -6.09 -1.32
CA ILE A 189 -7.22 -4.63 -1.47
C ILE A 189 -7.71 -4.19 -2.85
N ALA A 190 -7.34 -4.93 -3.91
CA ALA A 190 -7.83 -4.66 -5.26
C ALA A 190 -9.36 -4.81 -5.35
N LEU A 191 -9.93 -5.88 -4.78
CA LEU A 191 -11.37 -6.08 -4.71
C LEU A 191 -12.06 -4.97 -3.90
N GLY A 192 -11.49 -4.53 -2.78
CA GLY A 192 -12.01 -3.40 -2.01
C GLY A 192 -11.95 -2.07 -2.76
N GLY A 193 -10.87 -1.85 -3.52
CA GLY A 193 -10.76 -0.76 -4.48
C GLY A 193 -11.86 -0.85 -5.54
N TRP A 194 -12.12 -2.04 -6.08
CA TRP A 194 -13.16 -2.27 -7.08
C TRP A 194 -14.57 -1.99 -6.55
N VAL A 195 -14.84 -2.38 -5.28
CA VAL A 195 -16.07 -2.02 -4.55
C VAL A 195 -16.25 -0.51 -4.48
N SER A 196 -15.19 0.21 -4.07
CA SER A 196 -15.22 1.67 -3.95
C SER A 196 -15.37 2.36 -5.31
N SER A 197 -14.60 1.91 -6.31
CA SER A 197 -14.59 2.45 -7.68
C SER A 197 -15.95 2.36 -8.36
N ASN A 198 -16.69 1.29 -8.10
CA ASN A 198 -18.02 1.04 -8.68
C ASN A 198 -19.19 1.36 -7.74
N TYR A 199 -18.94 2.01 -6.60
CA TYR A 199 -19.98 2.40 -5.64
C TYR A 199 -20.85 1.22 -5.17
N ALA A 200 -20.21 0.06 -4.99
CA ALA A 200 -20.86 -1.19 -4.59
C ALA A 200 -20.89 -1.38 -3.05
N ALA A 201 -20.27 -0.48 -2.28
CA ALA A 201 -20.14 -0.61 -0.83
C ALA A 201 -21.48 -0.68 -0.08
N VAL A 202 -22.54 -0.09 -0.63
CA VAL A 202 -23.89 -0.10 -0.05
C VAL A 202 -24.85 -1.08 -0.72
N ALA A 203 -24.34 -1.95 -1.63
CA ALA A 203 -25.18 -2.92 -2.34
C ALA A 203 -25.83 -3.92 -1.37
N CYS A 204 -25.08 -4.43 -0.39
CA CYS A 204 -25.56 -5.33 0.65
C CYS A 204 -25.51 -4.63 2.00
N LEU A 205 -26.67 -4.31 2.58
CA LEU A 205 -26.78 -3.59 3.86
C LEU A 205 -26.89 -4.51 5.09
N ASP A 206 -27.10 -5.82 4.86
CA ASP A 206 -27.17 -6.85 5.88
C ASP A 206 -25.90 -7.72 5.92
N LEU A 207 -25.73 -8.43 7.04
CA LEU A 207 -24.71 -9.44 7.31
C LEU A 207 -25.33 -10.57 8.16
N PRO A 208 -24.96 -11.85 7.94
CA PRO A 208 -24.02 -12.36 6.94
C PRO A 208 -24.60 -12.48 5.53
N THR A 209 -25.93 -12.39 5.39
CA THR A 209 -26.64 -12.44 4.11
C THR A 209 -26.47 -11.14 3.30
N CYS A 210 -26.99 -11.15 2.07
CA CYS A 210 -27.22 -9.94 1.27
C CYS A 210 -28.68 -9.97 0.79
N HIS A 211 -29.45 -8.93 1.11
CA HIS A 211 -30.90 -8.86 0.89
C HIS A 211 -31.66 -10.07 1.49
N GLY A 212 -31.25 -10.54 2.67
CA GLY A 212 -31.84 -11.71 3.33
C GLY A 212 -31.51 -13.06 2.68
N GLN A 213 -30.67 -13.08 1.65
CA GLN A 213 -30.24 -14.29 0.95
C GLN A 213 -28.75 -14.55 1.18
N TRP A 214 -28.38 -15.80 1.45
CA TRP A 214 -26.96 -16.21 1.52
C TRP A 214 -26.26 -16.11 0.17
N TRP A 215 -27.03 -16.35 -0.90
CA TRP A 215 -26.59 -16.26 -2.29
C TRP A 215 -27.72 -15.65 -3.12
N PRO A 216 -27.72 -14.31 -3.34
CA PRO A 216 -28.76 -13.65 -4.11
C PRO A 216 -28.88 -14.23 -5.53
N GLN A 217 -30.07 -14.74 -5.86
CA GLN A 217 -30.36 -15.21 -7.21
C GLN A 217 -30.47 -14.00 -8.14
N GLY A 218 -29.73 -13.99 -9.26
CA GLY A 218 -29.72 -12.88 -10.22
C GLY A 218 -28.52 -11.92 -10.14
N MET A 219 -27.49 -12.23 -9.35
CA MET A 219 -26.21 -11.51 -9.43
C MET A 219 -25.61 -11.57 -10.85
N ASP A 220 -25.10 -10.43 -11.32
CA ASP A 220 -24.46 -10.34 -12.64
C ASP A 220 -22.94 -10.25 -12.51
N PHE A 221 -22.28 -11.42 -12.49
CA PHE A 221 -20.83 -11.51 -12.42
C PHE A 221 -20.13 -11.06 -13.72
N ALA A 222 -20.82 -11.16 -14.86
CA ALA A 222 -20.24 -10.80 -16.15
C ALA A 222 -20.03 -9.28 -16.22
N ASN A 223 -21.04 -8.49 -15.87
CA ASN A 223 -20.92 -7.04 -15.81
C ASN A 223 -20.14 -6.55 -14.57
N ALA A 224 -20.20 -7.28 -13.45
CA ALA A 224 -19.47 -6.93 -12.23
C ALA A 224 -17.95 -6.80 -12.41
N PHE A 225 -17.35 -7.63 -13.27
CA PHE A 225 -15.91 -7.68 -13.48
C PHE A 225 -15.50 -7.42 -14.94
N HIS A 226 -16.38 -6.78 -15.70
CA HIS A 226 -16.08 -6.36 -17.06
C HIS A 226 -15.02 -5.24 -17.06
N LEU A 227 -13.78 -5.59 -17.36
CA LEU A 227 -12.65 -4.64 -17.43
C LEU A 227 -12.64 -3.77 -18.70
N THR A 228 -13.62 -3.97 -19.58
CA THR A 228 -13.70 -3.42 -20.94
C THR A 228 -14.68 -2.23 -21.02
N GLN A 229 -15.01 -1.63 -19.88
CA GLN A 229 -15.80 -0.39 -19.80
C GLN A 229 -15.13 0.75 -20.59
N ALA A 230 -15.92 1.50 -21.36
CA ALA A 230 -15.40 2.57 -22.20
C ALA A 230 -14.76 3.72 -21.38
N ILE A 231 -13.70 4.31 -21.92
CA ILE A 231 -13.13 5.55 -21.40
C ILE A 231 -14.03 6.72 -21.86
N GLY A 232 -14.32 7.68 -20.97
CA GLY A 232 -15.02 8.90 -21.35
C GLY A 232 -16.37 9.21 -20.67
N PRO A 233 -17.16 8.25 -20.14
CA PRO A 233 -18.27 8.60 -19.27
C PRO A 233 -17.73 9.03 -17.89
N ASN A 234 -18.52 9.81 -17.16
CA ASN A 234 -18.21 10.15 -15.77
C ASN A 234 -18.59 8.97 -14.87
N TYR A 235 -17.61 8.39 -14.16
CA TYR A 235 -17.83 7.24 -13.27
C TYR A 235 -18.12 7.63 -11.81
N LEU A 236 -18.21 8.94 -11.50
CA LEU A 236 -18.68 9.40 -10.20
C LEU A 236 -20.12 8.93 -9.96
N GLY A 237 -20.37 8.31 -8.81
CA GLY A 237 -21.65 7.64 -8.47
C GLY A 237 -21.78 6.18 -8.94
N GLY A 238 -20.88 5.72 -9.81
CA GLY A 238 -20.85 4.37 -10.36
C GLY A 238 -21.84 4.17 -11.52
N MET A 239 -21.44 3.37 -12.51
CA MET A 239 -22.19 3.15 -13.75
C MET A 239 -22.88 1.77 -13.82
N LEU A 240 -22.50 0.85 -12.93
CA LEU A 240 -23.06 -0.50 -12.91
C LEU A 240 -24.44 -0.51 -12.25
N ASP A 241 -25.27 -1.48 -12.61
CA ASP A 241 -26.58 -1.72 -12.03
C ASP A 241 -26.50 -2.44 -10.67
N GLY A 242 -27.65 -2.59 -10.02
CA GLY A 242 -27.75 -3.23 -8.69
C GLY A 242 -27.20 -4.66 -8.65
N PRO A 243 -27.61 -5.57 -9.56
CA PRO A 243 -27.11 -6.93 -9.62
C PRO A 243 -25.58 -7.05 -9.74
N ALA A 244 -24.95 -6.26 -10.61
CA ALA A 244 -23.50 -6.27 -10.76
C ALA A 244 -22.80 -5.74 -9.49
N ARG A 245 -23.30 -4.65 -8.90
CA ARG A 245 -22.76 -4.12 -7.62
C ARG A 245 -22.89 -5.12 -6.47
N THR A 246 -24.00 -5.87 -6.43
CA THR A 246 -24.22 -6.94 -5.45
C THR A 246 -23.16 -8.04 -5.59
N ALA A 247 -22.90 -8.47 -6.82
CA ALA A 247 -21.84 -9.45 -7.10
C ALA A 247 -20.45 -8.96 -6.66
N ILE A 248 -20.11 -7.70 -6.96
CA ILE A 248 -18.84 -7.09 -6.53
C ILE A 248 -18.71 -7.11 -5.00
N HIS A 249 -19.74 -6.67 -4.28
CA HIS A 249 -19.72 -6.61 -2.83
C HIS A 249 -19.60 -8.02 -2.22
N LEU A 250 -20.37 -9.00 -2.71
CA LEU A 250 -20.29 -10.38 -2.21
C LEU A 250 -18.92 -11.01 -2.50
N SER A 251 -18.34 -10.80 -3.69
CA SER A 251 -16.98 -11.23 -4.00
C SER A 251 -15.94 -10.67 -3.04
N HIS A 252 -16.06 -9.39 -2.65
CA HIS A 252 -15.19 -8.80 -1.64
C HIS A 252 -15.35 -9.47 -0.27
N ARG A 253 -16.58 -9.81 0.15
CA ARG A 253 -16.84 -10.54 1.42
C ARG A 253 -16.23 -11.95 1.40
N LEU A 254 -16.38 -12.68 0.29
CA LEU A 254 -15.79 -14.01 0.13
C LEU A 254 -14.26 -13.97 0.09
N GLY A 255 -13.68 -12.99 -0.60
CA GLY A 255 -12.24 -12.74 -0.59
C GLY A 255 -11.73 -12.42 0.83
N ALA A 256 -12.49 -11.63 1.61
CA ALA A 256 -12.15 -11.33 3.00
C ALA A 256 -12.10 -12.59 3.86
N LEU A 257 -13.05 -13.52 3.67
CA LEU A 257 -13.05 -14.81 4.38
C LEU A 257 -11.82 -15.66 4.00
N ALA A 258 -11.50 -15.77 2.72
CA ALA A 258 -10.32 -16.51 2.26
C ALA A 258 -9.02 -15.93 2.83
N VAL A 259 -8.90 -14.59 2.85
CA VAL A 259 -7.79 -13.89 3.50
C VAL A 259 -7.76 -14.20 5.00
N ALA A 260 -8.88 -14.05 5.72
CA ALA A 260 -8.94 -14.28 7.15
C ALA A 260 -8.50 -15.70 7.54
N LEU A 261 -8.98 -16.72 6.83
CA LEU A 261 -8.58 -18.12 7.06
C LEU A 261 -7.09 -18.33 6.80
N THR A 262 -6.56 -17.76 5.70
CA THR A 262 -5.14 -17.87 5.36
C THR A 262 -4.26 -17.19 6.41
N LEU A 263 -4.65 -16.00 6.88
CA LEU A 263 -3.90 -15.26 7.88
C LEU A 263 -3.98 -15.90 9.26
N ALA A 264 -5.12 -16.50 9.64
CA ALA A 264 -5.25 -17.29 10.86
C ALA A 264 -4.31 -18.51 10.82
N ALA A 265 -4.27 -19.23 9.70
CA ALA A 265 -3.35 -20.36 9.50
C ALA A 265 -1.88 -19.91 9.56
N LEU A 266 -1.54 -18.76 8.96
CA LEU A 266 -0.21 -18.19 9.03
C LEU A 266 0.16 -17.80 10.47
N ALA A 267 -0.73 -17.13 11.20
CA ALA A 267 -0.51 -16.75 12.59
C ALA A 267 -0.30 -17.97 13.48
N TRP A 268 -1.10 -19.02 13.31
CA TRP A 268 -0.93 -20.28 14.03
C TRP A 268 0.43 -20.93 13.76
N ARG A 269 0.86 -20.99 12.49
CA ARG A 269 2.19 -21.51 12.13
C ARG A 269 3.33 -20.63 12.66
N LEU A 270 3.18 -19.30 12.64
CA LEU A 270 4.16 -18.39 13.24
C LEU A 270 4.31 -18.66 14.75
N TRP A 271 3.19 -18.81 15.47
CA TRP A 271 3.20 -19.15 16.88
C TRP A 271 3.88 -20.49 17.17
N ARG A 272 3.53 -21.54 16.41
CA ARG A 272 4.17 -22.87 16.43
C ARG A 272 5.69 -22.85 16.24
N HIS A 273 6.20 -21.87 15.47
CA HIS A 273 7.64 -21.67 15.22
C HIS A 273 8.28 -20.64 16.16
N GLY A 274 7.65 -20.29 17.29
CA GLY A 274 8.19 -19.37 18.30
C GLY A 274 8.15 -17.88 17.90
N LEU A 275 7.44 -17.52 16.83
CA LEU A 275 7.27 -16.14 16.35
C LEU A 275 5.97 -15.51 16.89
N GLY A 276 5.61 -15.81 18.15
CA GLY A 276 4.34 -15.42 18.77
C GLY A 276 4.02 -13.92 18.71
N ARG A 277 5.03 -13.05 18.79
CA ARG A 277 4.85 -11.58 18.66
C ARG A 277 4.36 -11.17 17.27
N PHE A 278 4.86 -11.83 16.21
CA PHE A 278 4.42 -11.58 14.83
C PHE A 278 3.03 -12.16 14.59
N ALA A 279 2.73 -13.33 15.18
CA ALA A 279 1.40 -13.92 15.15
C ALA A 279 0.36 -13.00 15.81
N ALA A 280 0.65 -12.50 17.01
CA ALA A 280 -0.22 -11.57 17.74
C ALA A 280 -0.45 -10.26 16.98
N LEU A 281 0.61 -9.67 16.42
CA LEU A 281 0.50 -8.47 15.58
C LEU A 281 -0.41 -8.71 14.36
N LEU A 282 -0.20 -9.82 13.65
CA LEU A 282 -0.98 -10.18 12.47
C LEU A 282 -2.45 -10.41 12.82
N LEU A 283 -2.73 -11.14 13.91
CA LEU A 283 -4.10 -11.37 14.38
C LEU A 283 -4.78 -10.09 14.84
N ALA A 284 -4.08 -9.21 15.57
CA ALA A 284 -4.63 -7.93 15.98
C ALA A 284 -5.00 -7.05 14.78
N ALA A 285 -4.12 -6.97 13.77
CA ALA A 285 -4.39 -6.24 12.54
C ALA A 285 -5.56 -6.85 11.74
N LEU A 286 -5.65 -8.18 11.69
CA LEU A 286 -6.76 -8.89 11.04
C LEU A 286 -8.10 -8.63 11.74
N LEU A 287 -8.15 -8.77 13.07
CA LEU A 287 -9.36 -8.53 13.86
C LEU A 287 -9.83 -7.08 13.75
N LEU A 288 -8.90 -6.12 13.79
CA LEU A 288 -9.20 -4.72 13.52
C LEU A 288 -9.82 -4.56 12.13
N GLN A 289 -9.21 -5.14 11.09
CA GLN A 289 -9.70 -4.99 9.71
C GLN A 289 -11.09 -5.59 9.51
N ILE A 290 -11.34 -6.76 10.10
CA ILE A 290 -12.66 -7.40 10.07
C ILE A 290 -13.67 -6.54 10.82
N GLY A 291 -13.35 -6.07 12.02
CA GLY A 291 -14.22 -5.20 12.82
C GLY A 291 -14.60 -3.92 12.08
N LEU A 292 -13.63 -3.26 11.44
CA LEU A 292 -13.86 -2.07 10.61
C LEU A 292 -14.74 -2.39 9.39
N GLY A 293 -14.54 -3.56 8.75
CA GLY A 293 -15.33 -3.99 7.60
C GLY A 293 -16.78 -4.31 7.95
N VAL A 294 -16.99 -5.08 9.03
CA VAL A 294 -18.32 -5.39 9.57
C VAL A 294 -19.03 -4.12 9.98
N GLY A 295 -18.34 -3.22 10.70
CA GLY A 295 -18.93 -1.95 11.11
C GLY A 295 -19.34 -1.08 9.92
N ASN A 296 -18.58 -1.07 8.82
CA ASN A 296 -18.98 -0.33 7.62
C ASN A 296 -20.30 -0.81 7.03
N VAL A 297 -20.65 -2.09 7.16
CA VAL A 297 -21.97 -2.57 6.73
C VAL A 297 -23.03 -2.22 7.76
N LEU A 298 -22.81 -2.58 9.03
CA LEU A 298 -23.81 -2.42 10.09
C LEU A 298 -24.20 -0.96 10.35
N TRP A 299 -23.27 -0.03 10.16
CA TRP A 299 -23.51 1.42 10.33
C TRP A 299 -23.63 2.19 9.02
N GLN A 300 -23.89 1.50 7.90
CA GLN A 300 -24.20 2.12 6.60
C GLN A 300 -23.10 3.07 6.09
N LEU A 301 -21.85 2.59 6.11
CA LEU A 301 -20.65 3.23 5.56
C LEU A 301 -20.36 4.63 6.15
N PRO A 302 -20.21 4.77 7.48
CA PRO A 302 -19.86 6.07 8.05
C PRO A 302 -18.43 6.46 7.63
N LEU A 303 -18.27 7.70 7.15
CA LEU A 303 -17.03 8.18 6.55
C LEU A 303 -15.76 7.88 7.39
N PRO A 304 -15.72 8.16 8.71
CA PRO A 304 -14.54 7.85 9.52
C PRO A 304 -14.17 6.37 9.52
N LEU A 305 -15.18 5.49 9.51
CA LEU A 305 -14.99 4.04 9.56
C LEU A 305 -14.54 3.49 8.20
N ALA A 306 -15.06 4.04 7.11
CA ALA A 306 -14.64 3.69 5.76
C ALA A 306 -13.19 4.11 5.49
N VAL A 307 -12.80 5.30 5.94
CA VAL A 307 -11.40 5.77 5.92
C VAL A 307 -10.53 4.90 6.83
N ALA A 308 -10.98 4.61 8.06
CA ALA A 308 -10.26 3.75 8.99
C ALA A 308 -10.06 2.33 8.42
N HIS A 309 -11.03 1.77 7.71
CA HIS A 309 -10.92 0.46 7.06
C HIS A 309 -9.83 0.42 5.97
N ASN A 310 -9.60 1.53 5.26
CA ASN A 310 -8.45 1.66 4.36
C ASN A 310 -7.12 1.73 5.14
N GLY A 311 -7.10 2.45 6.26
CA GLY A 311 -5.96 2.48 7.18
C GLY A 311 -5.65 1.11 7.79
N GLY A 312 -6.66 0.35 8.19
CA GLY A 312 -6.53 -1.01 8.70
C GLY A 312 -5.96 -1.96 7.65
N ALA A 313 -6.41 -1.85 6.38
CA ALA A 313 -5.85 -2.62 5.28
C ALA A 313 -4.37 -2.31 5.07
N ALA A 314 -3.99 -1.03 5.15
CA ALA A 314 -2.60 -0.60 5.09
C ALA A 314 -1.77 -1.17 6.26
N LEU A 315 -2.26 -1.12 7.49
CA LEU A 315 -1.58 -1.71 8.66
C LEU A 315 -1.42 -3.24 8.54
N LEU A 316 -2.44 -3.93 8.04
CA LEU A 316 -2.39 -5.36 7.77
C LEU A 316 -1.34 -5.70 6.70
N LEU A 317 -1.29 -4.92 5.61
CA LEU A 317 -0.26 -5.03 4.58
C LEU A 317 1.15 -4.82 5.16
N LEU A 318 1.36 -3.78 5.96
CA LEU A 318 2.66 -3.53 6.61
C LEU A 318 3.06 -4.67 7.55
N SER A 319 2.10 -5.25 8.27
CA SER A 319 2.33 -6.42 9.12
C SER A 319 2.78 -7.64 8.30
N LEU A 320 2.17 -7.87 7.14
CA LEU A 320 2.57 -8.94 6.22
C LEU A 320 3.93 -8.68 5.58
N VAL A 321 4.26 -7.44 5.22
CA VAL A 321 5.59 -7.04 4.75
C VAL A 321 6.64 -7.33 5.83
N LEU A 322 6.35 -7.00 7.09
CA LEU A 322 7.22 -7.27 8.22
C LEU A 322 7.44 -8.78 8.43
N VAL A 323 6.36 -9.58 8.38
CA VAL A 323 6.43 -11.05 8.49
C VAL A 323 7.28 -11.64 7.35
N ASN A 324 6.98 -11.27 6.10
CA ASN A 324 7.74 -11.73 4.94
C ASN A 324 9.22 -11.28 4.99
N TYR A 325 9.47 -10.06 5.46
CA TYR A 325 10.82 -9.58 5.70
C TYR A 325 11.54 -10.43 6.75
N ARG A 326 10.89 -10.77 7.88
CA ARG A 326 11.47 -11.64 8.91
C ARG A 326 11.78 -13.04 8.38
N LEU A 327 10.91 -13.60 7.54
CA LEU A 327 11.00 -14.94 6.97
C LEU A 327 11.89 -15.03 5.70
N ARG A 328 12.51 -13.93 5.28
CA ARG A 328 13.47 -13.94 4.15
C ARG A 328 14.63 -14.90 4.42
N VAL A 329 15.18 -15.49 3.37
CA VAL A 329 16.45 -16.25 3.47
C VAL A 329 17.63 -15.30 3.31
N ARG A 330 18.68 -15.50 4.11
CA ARG A 330 19.96 -14.81 3.86
C ARG A 330 20.56 -15.35 2.56
N PRO A 331 20.99 -14.48 1.63
CA PRO A 331 21.82 -14.93 0.51
C PRO A 331 23.04 -15.68 1.06
N ALA A 332 23.42 -16.79 0.43
CA ALA A 332 24.53 -17.66 0.86
C ALA A 332 25.91 -16.95 0.94
N ARG A 333 26.01 -15.69 0.50
CA ARG A 333 27.25 -14.90 0.47
C ARG A 333 27.77 -14.45 1.85
N ASP A 334 27.02 -14.64 2.93
CA ASP A 334 27.46 -14.33 4.30
C ASP A 334 27.92 -15.58 5.09
N PHE A 335 28.00 -16.75 4.45
CA PHE A 335 28.66 -17.94 5.01
C PHE A 335 30.16 -17.91 4.67
N ASP A 336 30.88 -16.86 5.10
CA ASP A 336 32.33 -16.98 5.28
C ASP A 336 32.57 -17.66 6.63
N GLY A 337 32.42 -18.99 6.63
CA GLY A 337 33.12 -19.80 7.60
C GLY A 337 34.60 -19.71 7.28
N SER A 338 35.41 -19.29 8.24
CA SER A 338 36.88 -19.24 8.22
C SER A 338 37.56 -18.07 7.50
N ARG A 339 37.56 -16.91 8.16
CA ARG A 339 38.78 -16.09 8.23
C ARG A 339 39.41 -16.22 9.60
N ALA A 340 40.13 -17.32 9.81
CA ALA A 340 41.20 -17.33 10.79
C ALA A 340 42.26 -16.29 10.35
N PRO A 341 42.84 -15.49 11.25
CA PRO A 341 43.86 -14.52 10.89
C PRO A 341 45.08 -15.22 10.31
N ALA A 342 45.45 -14.92 9.07
CA ALA A 342 46.70 -15.35 8.46
C ALA A 342 47.88 -14.55 9.05
N TRP A 343 48.34 -14.90 10.26
CA TRP A 343 49.62 -14.41 10.78
C TRP A 343 50.49 -15.44 11.52
N GLU A 344 50.05 -16.68 11.72
CA GLU A 344 50.88 -17.73 12.34
C GLU A 344 51.41 -18.74 11.30
N SER A 345 52.41 -18.34 10.51
CA SER A 345 53.31 -19.32 9.82
C SER A 345 54.66 -18.72 9.42
N ARG A 346 55.25 -17.84 10.24
CA ARG A 346 56.64 -17.40 10.03
C ARG A 346 57.35 -17.12 11.35
N THR A 347 57.84 -18.17 12.02
CA THR A 347 59.07 -18.12 12.84
C THR A 347 59.52 -19.52 13.24
N GLY A 348 60.76 -19.89 12.87
CA GLY A 348 61.48 -21.07 13.38
C GLY A 348 62.03 -21.96 12.25
N ARG A 349 62.87 -21.45 11.33
CA ARG A 349 64.34 -21.60 11.37
C ARG A 349 64.81 -22.98 11.85
N SER A 350 64.99 -23.91 10.92
CA SER A 350 65.91 -25.04 11.05
C SER A 350 67.30 -24.57 10.61
N ALA A 351 68.21 -24.38 11.56
CA ALA A 351 69.64 -24.24 11.30
C ALA A 351 70.41 -24.77 12.50
N SER A 352 70.89 -25.99 12.41
CA SER A 352 72.14 -26.45 13.02
C SER A 352 72.47 -27.82 12.45
N ALA A 353 73.37 -27.80 11.47
CA ALA A 353 74.28 -28.91 11.22
C ALA A 353 75.36 -28.90 12.33
N ASP A 354 75.96 -30.07 12.49
CA ASP A 354 77.36 -30.31 12.88
C ASP A 354 77.79 -30.46 14.35
N LEU A 355 78.33 -31.68 14.57
CA LEU A 355 79.50 -32.08 15.37
C LEU A 355 79.31 -32.46 16.85
N GLY A 356 79.55 -33.75 17.14
CA GLY A 356 79.70 -34.34 18.47
C GLY A 356 79.45 -35.82 18.47
#